data_AF-A0A4R5BHH4-F1
#
_entry.id   AF-A0A4R5BHH4-F1
#
_cell.length_a   1.000
_cell.length_b   1.000
_cell.length_c   1.000
_cell.angle_alpha   90.00
_cell.angle_beta   90.00
_cell.angle_gamma   90.00
#
_symmetry.space_group_name_H-M   'P 1'
#
loop_
_entity.id
_entity.type
_entity.pdbx_description
1 polymer ?
#
loop_
_entity_poly.entity_id
_entity_poly.type
_entity_poly.pdbx_seq_one_letter_code
_entity_poly.pdbx_strand_id
1 'polypeptide(L)'
;MRQAFAHEAVLVMGADDDVRAPGAAITVALCGHWEHEPPCPLAPHHTAAERSGSEVRLRVLFATDPTSEADVRSRIEEALSQGPDGVTTRWRFRSARPSPVRKDEAEHAERLIQT
;
A
#
# COMPACT_ATOMS: atom_id res chain seq x y z
N MET A 1 13.52 9.50 12.12
CA MET A 1 12.56 8.83 13.06
C MET A 1 11.30 8.56 12.26
N ARG A 2 10.70 7.37 12.33
CA ARG A 2 9.54 7.04 11.48
C ARG A 2 8.31 7.87 11.87
N GLN A 3 7.54 8.26 10.87
CA GLN A 3 6.20 8.84 11.01
C GLN A 3 5.21 7.99 10.22
N ALA A 4 3.97 7.96 10.68
CA ALA A 4 2.91 7.26 9.98
C ALA A 4 2.27 8.15 8.91
N PHE A 5 2.06 7.55 7.75
CA PHE A 5 1.46 8.16 6.59
C PHE A 5 0.36 7.25 6.04
N ALA A 6 -0.44 7.88 5.20
CA ALA A 6 -1.64 7.30 4.67
C ALA A 6 -1.72 7.59 3.16
N HIS A 7 -2.10 6.57 2.38
CA HIS A 7 -2.27 6.67 0.94
C HIS A 7 -3.59 5.99 0.53
N GLU A 8 -4.31 6.61 -0.38
CA GLU A 8 -5.54 6.07 -0.94
C GLU A 8 -5.33 5.79 -2.42
N ALA A 9 -5.80 4.64 -2.90
CA ALA A 9 -5.79 4.31 -4.32
C ALA A 9 -7.14 3.74 -4.75
N VAL A 10 -7.47 3.91 -6.02
CA VAL A 10 -8.66 3.36 -6.66
C VAL A 10 -8.22 2.50 -7.83
N LEU A 11 -8.72 1.27 -7.86
CA LEU A 11 -8.52 0.31 -8.93
C LEU A 11 -9.85 -0.03 -9.58
N VAL A 12 -9.80 -0.45 -10.84
CA VAL A 12 -10.92 -1.13 -11.51
C VAL A 12 -10.58 -2.61 -11.62
N MET A 13 -11.46 -3.47 -11.12
CA MET A 13 -11.27 -4.92 -11.04
C MET A 13 -12.52 -5.65 -11.52
N GLY A 14 -12.34 -6.79 -12.19
CA GLY A 14 -13.42 -7.73 -12.46
C GLY A 14 -14.07 -8.20 -11.15
N ALA A 15 -15.34 -8.64 -11.23
CA ALA A 15 -16.13 -8.97 -10.04
C ALA A 15 -15.49 -10.09 -9.18
N ASP A 16 -14.86 -11.06 -9.85
CA ASP A 16 -14.27 -12.25 -9.22
C ASP A 16 -12.75 -12.12 -8.98
N ASP A 17 -12.15 -10.97 -9.28
CA ASP A 17 -10.72 -10.76 -9.03
C ASP A 17 -10.43 -10.62 -7.53
N ASP A 18 -9.34 -11.25 -7.06
CA ASP A 18 -8.92 -11.22 -5.66
C ASP A 18 -8.53 -9.79 -5.23
N VAL A 19 -9.37 -9.20 -4.38
CA VAL A 19 -9.20 -7.84 -3.84
C VAL A 19 -7.93 -7.68 -2.99
N ARG A 20 -7.29 -8.78 -2.58
CA ARG A 20 -6.04 -8.77 -1.80
C ARG A 20 -4.80 -8.73 -2.68
N ALA A 21 -4.91 -9.10 -3.96
CA ALA A 21 -3.77 -9.16 -4.87
C ALA A 21 -3.01 -7.81 -5.02
N PRO A 22 -3.69 -6.64 -5.04
CA PRO A 22 -2.99 -5.35 -5.02
C PRO A 22 -2.18 -5.11 -3.74
N GLY A 23 -2.70 -5.57 -2.59
CA GLY A 23 -1.98 -5.49 -1.31
C GLY A 23 -0.69 -6.32 -1.35
N ALA A 24 -0.74 -7.52 -1.93
CA ALA A 24 0.44 -8.35 -2.10
C ALA A 24 1.49 -7.70 -3.03
N ALA A 25 1.05 -7.04 -4.11
CA ALA A 25 1.95 -6.29 -4.99
C ALA A 25 2.65 -5.13 -4.24
N ILE A 26 1.92 -4.39 -3.40
CA ILE A 26 2.49 -3.35 -2.54
C ILE A 26 3.51 -3.95 -1.57
N THR A 27 3.21 -5.10 -0.96
CA THR A 27 4.14 -5.77 -0.06
C THR A 27 5.43 -6.17 -0.77
N VAL A 28 5.36 -6.73 -1.98
CA VAL A 28 6.56 -7.04 -2.78
C VAL A 28 7.36 -5.77 -3.09
N ALA A 29 6.70 -4.68 -3.46
CA ALA A 29 7.39 -3.43 -3.80
C ALA A 29 8.06 -2.73 -2.60
N LEU A 30 7.47 -2.85 -1.40
CA LEU A 30 7.97 -2.17 -0.20
C LEU A 30 8.93 -3.05 0.63
N CYS A 31 8.67 -4.35 0.71
CA CYS A 31 9.52 -5.30 1.43
C CYS A 31 10.60 -5.92 0.52
N GLY A 32 10.49 -5.79 -0.80
CA GLY A 32 11.41 -6.44 -1.73
C GLY A 32 11.21 -7.96 -1.76
N HIS A 33 12.31 -8.71 -1.66
CA HIS A 33 12.24 -10.15 -1.40
C HIS A 33 11.79 -10.36 0.05
N TRP A 34 10.89 -11.32 0.26
CA TRP A 34 10.27 -11.71 1.53
C TRP A 34 11.25 -12.12 2.66
N GLU A 35 12.55 -11.89 2.50
CA GLU A 35 13.65 -12.30 3.37
C GLU A 35 14.45 -11.10 3.90
N HIS A 36 13.78 -10.08 4.43
CA HIS A 36 14.44 -9.16 5.36
C HIS A 36 14.05 -9.54 6.80
N GLU A 37 15.01 -9.48 7.72
CA GLU A 37 14.71 -9.65 9.15
C GLU A 37 13.73 -8.55 9.59
N PRO A 38 12.63 -8.88 10.29
CA PRO A 38 11.77 -7.87 10.88
C PRO A 38 12.55 -6.94 11.82
N PRO A 39 12.23 -5.64 11.85
CA PRO A 39 11.16 -5.00 11.09
C PRO A 39 11.52 -4.63 9.65
N CYS A 40 10.49 -4.46 8.80
CA CYS A 40 10.69 -3.98 7.43
C CYS A 40 11.54 -2.71 7.44
N PRO A 41 12.70 -2.70 6.76
CA PRO A 41 13.64 -1.58 6.88
C PRO A 41 13.10 -0.32 6.20
N LEU A 42 12.36 -0.48 5.09
CA LEU A 42 11.86 0.63 4.30
C LEU A 42 10.59 1.24 4.88
N ALA A 43 9.53 0.44 5.02
CA ALA A 43 8.23 0.91 5.47
C ALA A 43 7.33 -0.24 5.97
N PRO A 44 7.27 -0.50 7.30
CA PRO A 44 6.18 -1.28 7.87
C PRO A 44 4.84 -0.71 7.38
N HIS A 45 3.96 -1.57 6.86
CA HIS A 45 2.74 -1.13 6.21
C HIS A 45 1.58 -2.12 6.38
N HIS A 46 0.38 -1.61 6.11
CA HIS A 46 -0.85 -2.36 6.08
C HIS A 46 -1.73 -1.85 4.94
N THR A 47 -2.34 -2.75 4.18
CA THR A 47 -3.27 -2.42 3.10
C THR A 47 -4.65 -3.01 3.40
N ALA A 48 -5.65 -2.15 3.55
CA ALA A 48 -7.06 -2.56 3.49
C ALA A 48 -7.61 -2.34 2.08
N ALA A 49 -8.53 -3.21 1.67
CA ALA A 49 -9.20 -3.14 0.38
C ALA A 49 -10.72 -3.27 0.55
N GLU A 50 -11.47 -2.38 -0.07
CA GLU A 50 -12.94 -2.38 -0.07
C GLU A 50 -13.47 -2.33 -1.50
N ARG A 51 -14.36 -3.27 -1.86
CA ARG A 51 -14.96 -3.35 -3.19
C ARG A 51 -16.34 -2.69 -3.22
N SER A 52 -16.57 -1.87 -4.24
CA SER A 52 -17.87 -1.30 -4.58
C SER A 52 -18.09 -1.45 -6.09
N GLY A 53 -18.83 -2.49 -6.48
CA GLY A 53 -19.00 -2.87 -7.89
C GLY A 53 -17.66 -3.25 -8.52
N SER A 54 -17.31 -2.59 -9.63
CA SER A 54 -16.02 -2.77 -10.31
C SER A 54 -14.88 -1.95 -9.71
N GLU A 55 -15.15 -1.05 -8.76
CA GLU A 55 -14.10 -0.27 -8.09
C GLU A 55 -13.61 -0.99 -6.84
N VAL A 56 -12.30 -1.00 -6.63
CA VAL A 56 -11.68 -1.41 -5.37
C VAL A 56 -10.90 -0.21 -4.82
N ARG A 57 -11.25 0.22 -3.62
CA ARG A 57 -10.59 1.30 -2.89
C ARG A 57 -9.58 0.69 -1.94
N LEU A 58 -8.33 1.12 -2.08
CA LEU A 58 -7.24 0.72 -1.19
C LEU A 58 -6.96 1.81 -0.19
N ARG A 59 -6.72 1.39 1.05
CA ARG A 59 -6.25 2.23 2.15
C ARG A 59 -4.93 1.66 2.64
N VAL A 60 -3.84 2.36 2.35
CA VAL A 60 -2.48 1.96 2.74
C VAL A 60 -2.03 2.84 3.90
N LEU A 61 -1.78 2.22 5.05
CA LEU A 61 -1.06 2.83 6.18
C LEU A 61 0.39 2.37 6.12
N PHE A 62 1.34 3.27 6.30
CA PHE A 62 2.75 2.92 6.34
C PHE A 62 3.53 3.85 7.25
N ALA A 63 4.63 3.36 7.82
CA ALA A 63 5.53 4.15 8.64
C ALA A 63 6.91 4.23 7.99
N THR A 64 7.44 5.44 7.79
CA THR A 64 8.77 5.63 7.19
C THR A 64 9.41 6.93 7.67
N ASP A 65 10.69 7.14 7.38
CA ASP A 65 11.31 8.44 7.62
C ASP A 65 10.63 9.49 6.72
N PRO A 66 10.28 10.69 7.22
CA PRO A 66 9.60 11.72 6.40
C PRO A 66 10.32 12.05 5.09
N THR A 67 11.64 11.93 5.06
CA THR A 67 12.44 12.15 3.84
C THR A 67 12.21 11.08 2.76
N SER A 68 11.73 9.89 3.16
CA SER A 68 11.43 8.75 2.29
C SER A 68 9.94 8.67 1.90
N GLU A 69 9.08 9.56 2.38
CA GLU A 69 7.64 9.48 2.16
C GLU A 69 7.29 9.44 0.67
N ALA A 70 7.88 10.35 -0.12
CA ALA A 70 7.63 10.45 -1.56
C ALA A 70 8.06 9.19 -2.32
N ASP A 71 9.18 8.60 -1.93
CA ASP A 71 9.70 7.36 -2.54
C ASP A 71 8.80 6.17 -2.24
N VAL A 72 8.32 6.04 -0.99
CA VAL A 72 7.38 4.97 -0.61
C VAL A 72 6.07 5.09 -1.37
N ARG A 73 5.53 6.31 -1.54
CA ARG A 73 4.32 6.53 -2.34
C ARG A 73 4.52 6.16 -3.80
N SER A 74 5.64 6.56 -4.38
CA SER A 74 5.98 6.24 -5.78
C SER A 74 6.04 4.73 -6.00
N ARG A 75 6.66 3.98 -5.09
CA ARG A 75 6.70 2.51 -5.14
C ARG A 75 5.31 1.86 -5.03
N ILE A 76 4.43 2.40 -4.18
CA ILE A 76 3.04 1.95 -4.09
C ILE A 76 2.33 2.15 -5.44
N GLU A 77 2.42 3.34 -6.02
CA GLU A 77 1.75 3.66 -7.29
C GLU A 77 2.30 2.84 -8.47
N GLU A 78 3.62 2.61 -8.51
CA GLU A 78 4.27 1.76 -9.51
C GLU A 78 3.78 0.30 -9.40
N ALA A 79 3.75 -0.26 -8.18
CA ALA A 79 3.26 -1.61 -7.92
C ALA A 79 1.80 -1.78 -8.35
N LEU A 80 0.96 -0.77 -8.12
CA LEU A 80 -0.44 -0.78 -8.54
C LEU A 80 -0.61 -0.62 -10.06
N SER A 81 0.33 0.04 -10.73
CA SER A 81 0.30 0.26 -12.17
C SER A 81 0.78 -0.94 -12.99
N GLN A 82 1.75 -1.71 -12.46
CA GLN A 82 2.43 -2.79 -13.20
C GLN A 82 2.17 -4.19 -12.64
N GLY A 83 1.70 -4.31 -11.39
CA GLY A 83 1.53 -5.60 -10.72
C GLY A 83 2.82 -6.20 -10.20
N PRO A 84 2.76 -7.33 -9.48
CA PRO A 84 3.91 -7.90 -8.79
C PRO A 84 5.05 -8.32 -9.73
N ASP A 85 4.74 -8.74 -10.96
CA ASP A 85 5.72 -9.22 -11.95
C ASP A 85 6.08 -8.17 -13.02
N GLY A 86 5.49 -6.97 -12.95
CA GLY A 86 5.78 -5.90 -13.91
C GLY A 86 5.19 -6.08 -15.32
N VAL A 87 4.31 -7.07 -15.53
CA VAL A 87 3.86 -7.47 -16.88
C VAL A 87 2.36 -7.24 -17.10
N THR A 88 1.48 -7.78 -16.24
CA THR A 88 0.03 -7.59 -16.41
C THR A 88 -0.71 -7.80 -15.09
N THR A 89 -1.56 -6.85 -14.71
CA THR A 89 -2.42 -6.93 -13.54
C THR A 89 -3.83 -7.39 -13.91
N ARG A 90 -4.49 -8.13 -13.01
CA ARG A 90 -5.95 -8.37 -13.10
C ARG A 90 -6.79 -7.15 -12.71
N TRP A 91 -6.14 -5.99 -12.58
CA TRP A 91 -6.78 -4.73 -12.22
C TRP A 91 -6.22 -3.61 -13.07
N ARG A 92 -6.95 -2.52 -13.20
CA ARG A 92 -6.47 -1.29 -13.81
C ARG A 92 -6.35 -0.19 -12.76
N PHE A 93 -5.16 0.35 -12.60
CA PHE A 93 -4.92 1.52 -11.76
C PHE A 93 -5.70 2.73 -12.29
N ARG A 94 -6.45 3.43 -11.43
CA ARG A 94 -7.25 4.60 -11.82
C ARG A 94 -6.69 5.91 -11.26
N SER A 95 -6.36 5.92 -9.98
CA SER A 95 -5.86 7.11 -9.28
C SER A 95 -5.30 6.74 -7.93
N ALA A 96 -4.34 7.51 -7.44
CA ALA A 96 -3.97 7.50 -6.04
C ALA A 96 -3.70 8.91 -5.52
N ARG A 97 -3.66 9.05 -4.19
CA ARG A 97 -3.36 10.32 -3.52
C ARG A 97 -2.86 10.13 -2.09
N PRO A 98 -1.98 11.01 -1.60
CA PRO A 98 -1.79 11.20 -0.17
C PRO A 98 -3.12 11.47 0.54
N SER A 99 -3.23 10.97 1.77
CA SER A 99 -4.35 11.24 2.67
C SER A 99 -3.84 11.33 4.11
N PRO A 100 -4.55 12.05 4.99
CA PRO A 100 -4.22 12.05 6.41
C PRO A 100 -4.49 10.68 7.03
N VAL A 101 -3.73 10.33 8.06
CA VAL A 101 -4.09 9.21 8.97
C VAL A 101 -5.34 9.63 9.73
N ARG A 102 -6.37 8.78 9.73
CA ARG A 102 -7.65 9.06 10.39
C ARG A 102 -7.55 8.75 11.89
N LYS A 103 -8.45 9.33 12.69
CA LYS A 103 -8.41 9.16 14.15
C LYS A 103 -8.59 7.71 14.60
N ASP A 104 -9.47 6.99 13.91
CA ASP A 104 -9.73 5.55 14.10
C ASP A 104 -8.56 4.66 13.64
N GLU A 105 -7.61 5.20 12.89
CA GLU A 105 -6.40 4.50 12.43
C GLU A 105 -5.18 4.75 13.32
N ALA A 106 -5.28 5.66 14.31
CA ALA A 106 -4.14 6.14 15.08
C ALA A 106 -3.38 5.03 15.82
N GLU A 107 -4.10 4.09 16.46
CA GLU A 107 -3.49 2.98 17.18
C GLU A 107 -2.74 2.02 16.23
N HIS A 108 -3.27 1.81 15.02
CA HIS A 108 -2.62 0.99 14.02
C HIS A 108 -1.37 1.68 13.46
N ALA A 109 -1.48 2.97 13.16
CA ALA A 109 -0.36 3.80 12.74
C ALA A 109 0.78 3.79 13.76
N GLU A 110 0.46 3.85 15.05
CA GLU A 110 1.46 3.77 16.13
C GLU A 110 2.19 2.42 16.16
N ARG A 111 1.47 1.31 16.00
CA ARG A 111 2.11 -0.02 15.88
C ARG A 111 3.08 -0.11 14.72
N LEU A 112 2.76 0.49 13.57
CA LEU A 112 3.64 0.50 12.40
C LEU A 112 4.92 1.31 12.65
N ILE A 113 4.85 2.38 13.45
CA ILE A 113 6.04 3.17 13.83
C ILE A 113 6.98 2.36 14.73
N GLN A 114 6.41 1.51 15.61
CA GLN A 114 7.13 0.72 16.61
C GLN A 114 7.63 -0.63 16.09
N THR A 115 7.21 -1.04 14.89
CA THR A 115 7.73 -2.22 14.20
C THR A 115 9.10 -1.86 13.68
#